data_AF-A0AB39LVV1-F1
#
_entry.id   AF-A0AB39LVV1-F1
#
_cell.length_a   1.000
_cell.length_b   1.000
_cell.length_c   1.000
_cell.angle_alpha   90.00
_cell.angle_beta   90.00
_cell.angle_gamma   90.00
#
_symmetry.space_group_name_H-M   'P 1'
#
loop_
_entity.id
_entity.type
_entity.pdbx_description
1 polymer ?
#
loop_
_entity_poly.entity_id
_entity_poly.type
_entity_poly.pdbx_seq_one_letter_code
_entity_poly.pdbx_strand_id
1 'polypeptide(L)'
;MPVHGARPVPHRAGADPSEPPPMVLDPPGVSWAAAFLATVSFDDLWSRAGAEVRGGGRDEAQAREEFLDHHRGLRRFYGRAAAAGHAVVKVVWA
;
A
#
# COMPACT_ATOMS: atom_id res chain seq x y z
N MET A 1 3.87 7.08 14.14
CA MET A 1 3.59 7.29 12.69
C MET A 1 2.12 7.59 12.50
N PRO A 2 1.71 8.34 11.46
CA PRO A 2 0.30 8.47 11.10
C PRO A 2 -0.33 7.09 10.85
N VAL A 3 -1.62 6.95 11.18
CA VAL A 3 -2.36 5.67 11.25
C VAL A 3 -2.40 4.88 9.92
N HIS A 4 -2.06 5.48 8.78
CA HIS A 4 -2.02 4.82 7.46
C HIS A 4 -0.68 4.92 6.72
N GLY A 5 0.39 5.30 7.43
CA GLY A 5 1.72 5.40 6.82
C GLY A 5 1.81 6.42 5.67
N ALA A 6 0.96 7.45 5.67
CA ALA A 6 0.96 8.58 4.75
C ALA A 6 0.15 9.74 5.37
N ARG A 7 0.36 10.97 4.89
CA ARG A 7 -0.37 12.17 5.34
C ARG A 7 -1.46 12.52 4.31
N PRO A 8 -2.71 12.80 4.74
CA PRO A 8 -3.75 13.27 3.82
C PRO A 8 -3.38 14.65 3.24
N VAL A 9 -3.68 14.83 1.96
CA VAL A 9 -3.64 16.12 1.28
C VAL A 9 -5.05 16.69 1.33
N PRO A 10 -5.24 17.92 1.84
CA PRO A 10 -6.54 18.56 1.88
C PRO A 10 -7.17 18.62 0.48
N HIS A 11 -8.48 18.41 0.42
CA HIS A 11 -9.26 18.64 -0.79
C HIS A 11 -9.06 20.07 -1.30
N ARG A 12 -9.03 20.24 -2.63
CA ARG A 12 -9.08 21.56 -3.24
C ARG A 12 -10.46 22.17 -3.04
N ALA A 13 -10.55 23.49 -3.05
CA ALA A 13 -11.83 24.20 -3.03
C ALA A 13 -12.72 23.71 -4.19
N GLY A 14 -13.94 23.28 -3.88
CA GLY A 14 -14.90 22.75 -4.85
C GLY A 14 -14.82 21.25 -5.13
N ALA A 15 -13.90 20.50 -4.51
CA ALA A 15 -13.91 19.04 -4.58
C ALA A 15 -15.03 18.45 -3.71
N ASP A 16 -15.54 17.28 -4.10
CA ASP A 16 -16.56 16.56 -3.33
C ASP A 16 -15.95 16.11 -1.98
N PRO A 17 -16.48 16.56 -0.84
CA PRO A 17 -15.96 16.20 0.48
C PRO A 17 -16.26 14.75 0.88
N SER A 18 -17.09 14.02 0.11
CA SER A 18 -17.35 12.60 0.32
C SER A 18 -16.28 11.68 -0.29
N GLU A 19 -15.46 12.20 -1.20
CA GLU A 19 -14.32 11.46 -1.74
C GLU A 19 -13.19 11.36 -0.70
N PRO A 20 -12.49 10.21 -0.57
CA PRO A 20 -11.34 10.11 0.31
C PRO A 20 -10.20 11.02 -0.18
N PRO A 21 -9.51 11.75 0.72
CA PRO A 21 -8.42 12.63 0.31
C PRO A 21 -7.23 11.82 -0.24
N PRO A 22 -6.49 12.37 -1.23
CA PRO A 22 -5.22 11.79 -1.64
C PRO A 22 -4.26 11.69 -0.44
N MET A 23 -3.50 10.59 -0.37
CA MET A 23 -2.54 10.36 0.69
C MET A 23 -1.12 10.49 0.13
N VAL A 24 -0.27 11.29 0.77
CA VAL A 24 1.13 11.50 0.37
C VAL A 24 2.06 10.85 1.38
N LEU A 25 2.99 10.06 0.85
CA LEU A 25 4.16 9.57 1.57
C LEU A 25 5.38 10.33 1.07
N ASP A 26 6.07 11.00 1.99
CA ASP A 26 7.28 11.75 1.69
C ASP A 26 8.46 10.82 1.38
N PRO A 27 9.57 11.32 0.80
CA PRO A 27 10.71 10.47 0.43
C PRO A 27 11.26 9.62 1.58
N PRO A 28 11.45 10.14 2.82
CA PRO A 28 11.83 9.31 3.96
C PRO A 28 10.84 8.17 4.20
N GLY A 29 9.53 8.45 4.22
CA GLY A 29 8.51 7.43 4.39
C GLY A 29 8.51 6.39 3.28
N VAL A 30 8.78 6.78 2.03
CA VAL A 30 8.93 5.87 0.89
C VAL A 30 10.13 4.94 1.09
N SER A 31 11.27 5.46 1.58
CA SER A 31 12.45 4.64 1.91
C SER A 31 12.15 3.64 3.04
N TRP A 32 11.42 4.07 4.08
CA TRP A 32 10.97 3.17 5.15
C TRP A 32 10.04 2.07 4.64
N ALA A 33 9.07 2.40 3.78
CA ALA A 33 8.17 1.43 3.19
C ALA A 33 8.93 0.43 2.29
N ALA A 34 9.90 0.90 1.50
CA ALA A 34 10.75 0.04 0.69
C ALA A 34 11.57 -0.93 1.54
N ALA A 35 12.17 -0.44 2.64
CA ALA A 35 12.93 -1.27 3.58
C ALA A 35 12.05 -2.32 4.27
N PHE A 36 10.86 -1.92 4.73
CA PHE A 36 9.88 -2.84 5.30
C PHE A 36 9.50 -3.95 4.31
N LEU A 37 9.09 -3.59 3.08
CA LEU A 37 8.71 -4.55 2.04
C LEU A 37 9.85 -5.46 1.59
N ALA A 38 11.11 -5.03 1.75
CA ALA A 38 12.27 -5.86 1.43
C ALA A 38 12.58 -6.92 2.50
N THR A 39 12.12 -6.71 3.75
CA THR A 39 12.46 -7.56 4.91
C THR A 39 11.36 -8.55 5.28
N VAL A 40 10.09 -8.24 4.98
CA VAL A 40 8.96 -9.11 5.31
C VAL A 40 8.77 -10.24 4.29
N SER A 41 8.45 -11.44 4.79
CA SER A 41 8.05 -12.60 3.97
C SER A 41 6.56 -12.52 3.63
N PHE A 42 6.22 -12.72 2.36
CA PHE A 42 4.82 -12.85 1.96
C PHE A 42 4.13 -14.03 2.66
N ASP A 43 4.83 -15.18 2.75
CA ASP A 43 4.26 -16.39 3.34
C ASP A 43 3.95 -16.20 4.82
N ASP A 44 4.82 -15.49 5.56
CA ASP A 44 4.60 -15.17 6.96
C ASP A 44 3.39 -14.24 7.14
N LEU A 45 3.27 -13.22 6.28
CA LEU A 45 2.13 -12.31 6.30
C LEU A 45 0.82 -13.03 5.96
N TRP A 46 0.85 -13.89 4.93
CA TRP A 46 -0.29 -14.69 4.51
C TRP A 46 -0.74 -15.66 5.60
N SER A 47 0.20 -16.33 6.29
CA SER A 47 -0.12 -17.25 7.38
C SER A 47 -0.84 -16.57 8.56
N ARG A 48 -0.57 -15.28 8.79
CA ARG A 48 -1.13 -14.52 9.91
C ARG A 48 -2.46 -13.85 9.60
N ALA A 49 -2.64 -13.35 8.37
CA ALA A 49 -3.76 -12.49 8.03
C ALA A 49 -4.51 -12.88 6.75
N GLY A 50 -4.05 -13.92 6.02
CA GLY A 50 -4.61 -14.33 4.72
C GLY A 50 -6.11 -14.59 4.76
N ALA A 51 -6.59 -15.24 5.83
CA ALA A 51 -8.01 -15.51 6.03
C ALA A 51 -8.86 -14.24 6.18
N GLU A 52 -8.33 -13.21 6.85
CA GLU A 52 -9.03 -11.95 7.07
C GLU A 52 -9.05 -11.08 5.80
N VAL A 53 -7.92 -10.98 5.10
CA VAL A 53 -7.77 -10.11 3.93
C VAL A 53 -8.43 -10.66 2.66
N ARG A 54 -8.57 -12.00 2.55
CA ARG A 54 -9.30 -12.62 1.43
C ARG A 54 -10.80 -12.32 1.46
N GLY A 55 -11.37 -12.15 2.66
CA GLY A 55 -12.81 -12.18 2.88
C GLY A 55 -13.40 -13.60 2.76
N GLY A 56 -14.64 -13.78 3.20
CA GLY A 56 -15.34 -15.06 3.10
C GLY A 56 -15.73 -15.43 1.66
N GLY A 57 -15.64 -16.72 1.31
CA GLY A 57 -16.19 -17.27 0.06
C GLY A 57 -15.30 -17.21 -1.18
N ARG A 58 -14.12 -16.60 -1.11
CA ARG A 58 -13.14 -16.59 -2.22
C ARG A 58 -12.31 -17.88 -2.24
N ASP A 59 -11.89 -18.33 -3.42
CA ASP A 59 -10.90 -19.42 -3.50
C ASP A 59 -9.57 -18.99 -2.86
N GLU A 60 -8.98 -19.86 -2.03
CA GLU A 60 -7.77 -19.52 -1.27
C GLU A 60 -6.56 -19.40 -2.19
N ALA A 61 -6.39 -20.34 -3.12
CA ALA A 61 -5.22 -20.39 -3.99
C ALA A 61 -5.20 -19.17 -4.92
N GLN A 62 -6.36 -18.84 -5.52
CA GLN A 62 -6.52 -17.65 -6.35
C GLN A 62 -6.26 -16.37 -5.57
N ALA A 63 -6.85 -16.22 -4.37
CA ALA A 63 -6.64 -15.02 -3.57
C ALA A 63 -5.17 -14.86 -3.18
N ARG A 64 -4.52 -15.95 -2.76
CA ARG A 64 -3.11 -15.95 -2.40
C ARG A 64 -2.22 -15.52 -3.55
N GLU A 65 -2.48 -16.01 -4.76
CA GLU A 65 -1.72 -15.64 -5.96
C GLU A 65 -1.88 -14.15 -6.27
N GLU A 66 -3.11 -13.62 -6.24
CA GLU A 66 -3.38 -12.20 -6.45
C GLU A 66 -2.63 -11.32 -5.42
N PHE A 67 -2.71 -11.66 -4.13
CA PHE A 67 -2.00 -10.92 -3.09
C PHE A 67 -0.47 -11.05 -3.19
N LEU A 68 0.05 -12.18 -3.67
CA LEU A 68 1.47 -12.37 -3.93
C LEU A 68 1.97 -11.46 -5.05
N ASP A 69 1.19 -11.32 -6.12
CA ASP A 69 1.50 -10.42 -7.22
C ASP A 69 1.41 -8.95 -6.79
N HIS A 70 0.42 -8.58 -5.99
CA HIS A 70 0.37 -7.27 -5.33
C HIS A 70 1.61 -7.02 -4.46
N HIS A 71 2.03 -7.99 -3.63
CA HIS A 71 3.21 -7.87 -2.79
C HIS A 71 4.48 -7.63 -3.63
N ARG A 72 4.69 -8.41 -4.69
CA ARG A 72 5.82 -8.23 -5.63
C ARG A 72 5.77 -6.86 -6.32
N GLY A 73 4.58 -6.44 -6.77
CA GLY A 73 4.34 -5.15 -7.39
C GLY A 73 4.70 -3.99 -6.46
N LEU A 74 4.21 -4.03 -5.22
CA LEU A 74 4.49 -3.03 -4.19
C LEU A 74 5.99 -2.96 -3.88
N ARG A 75 6.65 -4.10 -3.67
CA ARG A 75 8.10 -4.15 -3.41
C ARG A 75 8.89 -3.53 -4.55
N ARG A 76 8.56 -3.87 -5.81
CA ARG A 76 9.23 -3.30 -7.00
C ARG A 76 8.95 -1.80 -7.14
N PHE A 77 7.73 -1.35 -6.87
CA PHE A 77 7.32 0.05 -6.98
C PHE A 77 8.02 0.92 -5.93
N TYR A 78 7.93 0.58 -4.65
CA TYR A 78 8.56 1.32 -3.56
C TYR A 78 10.09 1.27 -3.65
N GLY A 79 10.68 0.15 -4.08
CA GLY A 79 12.11 0.07 -4.32
C GLY A 79 12.61 1.08 -5.35
N ARG A 80 11.89 1.23 -6.48
CA ARG A 80 12.24 2.24 -7.50
C ARG A 80 12.00 3.67 -7.01
N ALA A 81 10.88 3.91 -6.32
CA ALA A 81 10.55 5.24 -5.80
C ALA A 81 11.58 5.70 -4.75
N ALA A 82 12.02 4.80 -3.86
CA ALA A 82 13.04 5.08 -2.87
C ALA A 82 14.41 5.36 -3.52
N ALA A 83 14.81 4.56 -4.51
CA ALA A 83 16.07 4.77 -5.24
C ALA A 83 16.12 6.12 -5.97
N ALA A 84 14.96 6.64 -6.41
CA ALA A 84 14.83 7.92 -7.08
C ALA A 84 14.59 9.11 -6.12
N GLY A 85 14.47 8.87 -4.81
CA GLY A 85 14.13 9.92 -3.83
C GLY A 85 12.74 10.52 -4.03
N HIS A 86 11.80 9.76 -4.61
CA HIS A 86 10.46 10.24 -4.93
C HIS A 86 9.51 10.16 -3.72
N ALA A 87 8.58 11.10 -3.66
CA ALA A 87 7.35 10.94 -2.88
C ALA A 87 6.35 10.04 -3.62
N VAL A 88 5.44 9.39 -2.88
CA VAL A 88 4.36 8.58 -3.44
C VAL A 88 3.02 9.18 -3.08
N VAL A 89 2.16 9.33 -4.08
CA VAL A 89 0.77 9.74 -3.89
C VAL A 89 -0.14 8.53 -4.10
N LYS A 90 -1.02 8.27 -3.14
CA LYS A 90 -2.08 7.27 -3.22
C LYS A 90 -3.40 7.99 -3.37
N VAL A 91 -4.21 7.51 -4.29
CA VAL A 91 -5.47 8.11 -4.69
C VAL A 91 -6.46 6.96 -4.83
N VAL A 92 -7.65 7.16 -4.30
CA VAL A 92 -8.76 6.22 -4.37
C VAL A 92 -9.86 6.94 -5.11
N TRP A 93 -10.27 6.39 -6.24
CA TRP A 93 -11.42 6.84 -7.02
C TRP A 93 -12.55 5.83 -6.78
N ALA A 94 -13.74 6.34 -6.48
CA ALA A 94 -14.96 5.56 -6.36
C ALA A 94 -15.64 5.39 -7.73
#